data_AF-A0A1Z9N9W3-F1
#
_entry.id   AF-A0A1Z9N9W3-F1
#
_cell.length_a   1.000
_cell.length_b   1.000
_cell.length_c   1.000
_cell.angle_alpha   90.00
_cell.angle_beta   90.00
_cell.angle_gamma   90.00
#
_symmetry.space_group_name_H-M   'P 1'
#
loop_
_entity.id
_entity.type
_entity.pdbx_description
1 polymer ?
#
loop_
_entity_poly.entity_id
_entity_poly.type
_entity_poly.pdbx_seq_one_letter_code
_entity_poly.pdbx_strand_id
1 'polypeptide(L)'
;MKQKQIFFWMIFLFAGMSLMAQEGEVVNHIFEGNEQASSEVFDEAEMSYRRALSKAPEKPEALYNLGNTHFQGQDFEEAKQRYFQTQKFAENKSSKHYAFHNMGNVFMKQKDYAKAVEAYKNALRNNPEDEETRYNYALAKELLENEQEQQQNQDQNDQQDQQDQEDQQDQDNKDNNKKGDKDKDSGQDEEDEEGDEGEDEENKKDEGDQEKENQPKEGDQEKQQPAQPRQTELSPEQVKSLLEAMSNQEKKVQDKVNAEKVQGTPVRGQKDW
;
A
#
# COMPACT_ATOMS: atom_id res chain seq x y z
N MET A 1 -53.40 13.20 39.45
CA MET A 1 -51.98 13.45 39.10
C MET A 1 -51.06 12.31 39.56
N LYS A 2 -50.86 12.09 40.87
CA LYS A 2 -49.87 11.13 41.44
C LYS A 2 -49.74 9.78 40.70
N GLN A 3 -50.83 9.05 40.41
CA GLN A 3 -50.76 7.76 39.68
C GLN A 3 -50.07 7.86 38.29
N LYS A 4 -50.32 8.92 37.51
CA LYS A 4 -49.65 9.11 36.21
C LYS A 4 -48.15 9.36 36.36
N GLN A 5 -47.74 10.04 37.44
CA GLN A 5 -46.32 10.25 37.76
C GLN A 5 -45.66 8.93 38.19
N ILE A 6 -46.33 8.11 39.02
CA ILE A 6 -45.82 6.80 39.43
C ILE A 6 -45.66 5.87 38.21
N PHE A 7 -46.63 5.86 37.29
CA PHE A 7 -46.54 5.08 36.05
C PHE A 7 -45.39 5.55 35.14
N PHE A 8 -45.20 6.86 35.00
CA PHE A 8 -44.05 7.44 34.28
C PHE A 8 -42.71 7.01 34.91
N TRP A 9 -42.58 7.08 36.25
CA TRP A 9 -41.38 6.61 36.94
C TRP A 9 -41.13 5.11 36.81
N MET A 10 -42.18 4.27 36.77
CA MET A 10 -42.02 2.82 36.52
C MET A 10 -41.55 2.53 35.09
N ILE A 11 -42.07 3.25 34.08
CA ILE A 11 -41.57 3.14 32.69
C ILE A 11 -40.10 3.58 32.62
N PHE A 12 -39.75 4.71 33.24
CA PHE A 12 -38.39 5.23 33.24
C PHE A 12 -37.39 4.26 33.93
N LEU A 13 -37.78 3.69 35.07
CA LEU A 13 -36.98 2.70 35.80
C LEU A 13 -36.82 1.39 35.02
N PHE A 14 -37.87 0.90 34.37
CA PHE A 14 -37.80 -0.31 33.53
C PHE A 14 -36.93 -0.09 32.28
N ALA A 15 -37.06 1.08 31.62
CA ALA A 15 -36.21 1.45 30.50
C ALA A 15 -34.72 1.53 30.91
N GLY A 16 -34.43 2.15 32.07
CA GLY A 16 -33.07 2.19 32.62
C GLY A 16 -32.47 0.80 32.89
N MET A 17 -33.26 -0.12 33.45
CA MET A 17 -32.84 -1.52 33.63
C MET A 17 -32.57 -2.24 32.31
N SER A 18 -33.40 -2.02 31.28
CA SER A 18 -33.20 -2.63 29.96
C SER A 18 -31.93 -2.12 29.27
N LEU A 19 -31.60 -0.83 29.43
CA LEU A 19 -30.36 -0.25 28.87
C LEU A 19 -29.12 -0.81 29.56
N MET A 20 -29.11 -0.91 30.90
CA MET A 20 -27.98 -1.50 31.63
C MET A 20 -27.78 -2.99 31.30
N ALA A 21 -28.86 -3.75 31.07
CA ALA A 21 -28.75 -5.14 30.65
C ALA A 21 -28.11 -5.26 29.25
N GLN A 22 -28.53 -4.41 28.31
CA GLN A 22 -27.99 -4.38 26.93
C GLN A 22 -26.51 -3.93 26.90
N GLU A 23 -26.11 -2.99 27.76
CA GLU A 23 -24.71 -2.59 27.92
C GLU A 23 -23.85 -3.75 28.48
N GLY A 24 -24.37 -4.52 29.44
CA GLY A 24 -23.72 -5.73 29.94
C GLY A 24 -23.54 -6.81 28.86
N GLU A 25 -24.54 -7.05 28.02
CA GLU A 25 -24.43 -7.97 26.87
C GLU A 25 -23.35 -7.52 25.86
N VAL A 26 -23.26 -6.21 25.58
CA VAL A 26 -22.24 -5.64 24.70
C VAL A 26 -20.84 -5.89 25.25
N VAL A 27 -20.61 -5.63 26.54
CA VAL A 27 -19.31 -5.84 27.19
C VAL A 27 -18.94 -7.33 27.22
N ASN A 28 -19.89 -8.21 27.52
CA ASN A 28 -19.65 -9.66 27.51
C ASN A 28 -19.25 -10.17 26.12
N HIS A 29 -19.96 -9.76 25.07
CA HIS A 29 -19.63 -10.17 23.69
C HIS A 29 -18.30 -9.59 23.16
N ILE A 30 -17.88 -8.42 23.65
CA ILE A 30 -16.52 -7.90 23.39
C ILE A 30 -15.49 -8.77 24.11
N PHE A 31 -15.71 -9.11 25.38
CA PHE A 31 -14.81 -9.98 26.14
C PHE A 31 -14.68 -11.38 25.51
N GLU A 32 -15.80 -12.02 25.13
CA GLU A 32 -15.81 -13.28 24.39
C GLU A 32 -14.95 -13.21 23.12
N GLY A 33 -15.13 -12.14 22.32
CA GLY A 33 -14.36 -11.93 21.10
C GLY A 33 -12.87 -11.70 21.35
N ASN A 34 -12.52 -11.01 22.44
CA ASN A 34 -11.12 -10.76 22.80
C ASN A 34 -10.39 -12.07 23.16
N GLU A 35 -11.01 -12.92 23.98
CA GLU A 35 -10.45 -14.23 24.35
C GLU A 35 -10.27 -15.12 23.10
N GLN A 36 -11.27 -15.15 22.22
CA GLN A 36 -11.23 -15.89 20.94
C GLN A 36 -10.13 -15.38 20.01
N ALA A 37 -10.00 -14.07 19.82
CA ALA A 37 -8.94 -13.47 19.02
C ALA A 37 -7.53 -13.71 19.61
N SER A 38 -7.41 -13.71 20.95
CA SER A 38 -6.15 -14.06 21.63
C SER A 38 -5.76 -15.54 21.49
N SER A 39 -6.73 -16.38 21.14
CA SER A 39 -6.56 -17.81 20.85
C SER A 39 -6.39 -18.09 19.34
N GLU A 40 -6.24 -17.05 18.52
CA GLU A 40 -6.18 -17.09 17.04
C GLU A 40 -7.45 -17.68 16.37
N VAL A 41 -8.57 -17.74 17.10
CA VAL A 41 -9.86 -18.25 16.61
C VAL A 41 -10.69 -17.10 16.04
N PHE A 42 -10.31 -16.67 14.83
CA PHE A 42 -10.80 -15.42 14.23
C PHE A 42 -12.29 -15.44 13.83
N ASP A 43 -12.82 -16.55 13.31
CA ASP A 43 -14.23 -16.68 12.92
C ASP A 43 -15.18 -16.49 14.12
N GLU A 44 -14.89 -17.18 15.23
CA GLU A 44 -15.61 -17.02 16.50
C GLU A 44 -15.49 -15.61 17.06
N ALA A 45 -14.29 -15.01 17.02
CA ALA A 45 -14.07 -13.64 17.47
C ALA A 45 -14.94 -12.65 16.68
N GLU A 46 -14.95 -12.77 15.36
CA GLU A 46 -15.82 -11.99 14.48
C GLU A 46 -17.30 -12.18 14.81
N MET A 47 -17.77 -13.42 15.04
CA MET A 47 -19.15 -13.68 15.47
C MET A 47 -19.48 -12.95 16.79
N SER A 48 -18.57 -12.95 17.76
CA SER A 48 -18.78 -12.29 19.05
C SER A 48 -18.80 -10.76 18.92
N TYR A 49 -17.86 -10.16 18.19
CA TYR A 49 -17.91 -8.72 17.92
C TYR A 49 -19.16 -8.32 17.11
N ARG A 50 -19.59 -9.13 16.14
CA ARG A 50 -20.87 -8.90 15.42
C ARG A 50 -22.09 -8.98 16.34
N ARG A 51 -22.10 -9.84 17.38
CA ARG A 51 -23.14 -9.85 18.41
C ARG A 51 -23.12 -8.54 19.23
N ALA A 52 -21.96 -8.09 19.69
CA ALA A 52 -21.82 -6.80 20.37
C ALA A 52 -22.35 -5.64 19.50
N LEU A 53 -21.95 -5.57 18.22
CA LEU A 53 -22.39 -4.54 17.27
C LEU A 53 -23.89 -4.65 16.91
N SER A 54 -24.50 -5.82 17.00
CA SER A 54 -25.96 -5.97 16.85
C SER A 54 -26.75 -5.29 17.97
N LYS A 55 -26.13 -5.14 19.16
CA LYS A 55 -26.71 -4.47 20.32
C LYS A 55 -26.26 -2.99 20.42
N ALA A 56 -25.04 -2.66 19.99
CA ALA A 56 -24.51 -1.29 19.96
C ALA A 56 -23.71 -1.02 18.67
N PRO A 57 -24.37 -0.65 17.55
CA PRO A 57 -23.73 -0.55 16.23
C PRO A 57 -22.59 0.46 16.10
N GLU A 58 -22.51 1.43 17.01
CA GLU A 58 -21.53 2.53 17.00
C GLU A 58 -20.43 2.35 18.06
N LYS A 59 -20.42 1.24 18.83
CA LYS A 59 -19.46 0.96 19.92
C LYS A 59 -18.02 0.87 19.36
N PRO A 60 -17.13 1.86 19.61
CA PRO A 60 -15.86 1.97 18.89
C PRO A 60 -14.89 0.82 19.19
N GLU A 61 -14.99 0.25 20.39
CA GLU A 61 -14.19 -0.89 20.86
C GLU A 61 -14.49 -2.19 20.07
N ALA A 62 -15.77 -2.52 19.87
CA ALA A 62 -16.17 -3.68 19.07
C ALA A 62 -15.88 -3.47 17.57
N LEU A 63 -15.98 -2.22 17.09
CA LEU A 63 -15.57 -1.86 15.73
C LEU A 63 -14.05 -2.03 15.55
N TYR A 64 -13.23 -1.54 16.50
CA TYR A 64 -11.78 -1.64 16.44
C TYR A 64 -11.32 -3.10 16.43
N ASN A 65 -11.84 -3.91 17.35
CA ASN A 65 -11.41 -5.29 17.50
C ASN A 65 -11.84 -6.16 16.31
N LEU A 66 -13.04 -5.95 15.76
CA LEU A 66 -13.46 -6.58 14.51
C LEU A 66 -12.59 -6.14 13.31
N GLY A 67 -12.11 -4.90 13.31
CA GLY A 67 -11.12 -4.42 12.34
C GLY A 67 -9.78 -5.16 12.46
N ASN A 68 -9.32 -5.40 13.68
CA ASN A 68 -8.10 -6.18 13.94
C ASN A 68 -8.26 -7.63 13.46
N THR A 69 -9.40 -8.27 13.75
CA THR A 69 -9.69 -9.64 13.29
C THR A 69 -9.71 -9.76 11.77
N HIS A 70 -10.39 -8.86 11.05
CA HIS A 70 -10.33 -8.84 9.58
C HIS A 70 -8.91 -8.56 9.06
N PHE A 71 -8.12 -7.70 9.72
CA PHE A 71 -6.72 -7.45 9.33
C PHE A 71 -5.83 -8.69 9.52
N GLN A 72 -6.04 -9.46 10.58
CA GLN A 72 -5.35 -10.73 10.83
C GLN A 72 -5.77 -11.81 9.80
N GLY A 73 -7.06 -11.87 9.46
CA GLY A 73 -7.60 -12.70 8.37
C GLY A 73 -7.26 -12.22 6.95
N GLN A 74 -6.52 -11.12 6.81
CA GLN A 74 -6.15 -10.47 5.54
C GLN A 74 -7.30 -9.84 4.73
N ASP A 75 -8.52 -9.74 5.30
CA ASP A 75 -9.66 -9.01 4.75
C ASP A 75 -9.47 -7.49 4.90
N PHE A 76 -8.57 -6.94 4.09
CA PHE A 76 -8.11 -5.56 4.19
C PHE A 76 -9.20 -4.50 3.92
N GLU A 77 -10.20 -4.79 3.09
CA GLU A 77 -11.32 -3.87 2.84
C GLU A 77 -12.26 -3.76 4.05
N GLU A 78 -12.65 -4.90 4.62
CA GLU A 78 -13.47 -5.00 5.83
C GLU A 78 -12.75 -4.34 7.01
N ALA A 79 -11.46 -4.65 7.22
CA ALA A 79 -10.62 -4.01 8.23
C ALA A 79 -10.63 -2.48 8.11
N LYS A 80 -10.37 -1.95 6.91
CA LYS A 80 -10.42 -0.51 6.61
C LYS A 80 -11.77 0.11 6.93
N GLN A 81 -12.88 -0.55 6.56
CA GLN A 81 -14.23 -0.08 6.88
C GLN A 81 -14.47 -0.02 8.39
N ARG A 82 -14.04 -1.03 9.15
CA ARG A 82 -14.17 -1.08 10.61
C ARG A 82 -13.34 -0.02 11.32
N TYR A 83 -12.09 0.21 10.91
CA TYR A 83 -11.28 1.30 11.44
C TYR A 83 -11.85 2.68 11.08
N PHE A 84 -12.38 2.86 9.86
CA PHE A 84 -13.08 4.08 9.47
C PHE A 84 -14.33 4.33 10.33
N GLN A 85 -15.10 3.29 10.68
CA GLN A 85 -16.20 3.39 11.63
C GLN A 85 -15.69 3.73 13.04
N THR A 86 -14.59 3.10 13.49
CA THR A 86 -13.96 3.36 14.79
C THR A 86 -13.57 4.83 14.97
N GLN A 87 -12.83 5.43 14.03
CA GLN A 87 -12.41 6.84 14.17
C GLN A 87 -13.59 7.83 14.16
N LYS A 88 -14.68 7.47 13.47
CA LYS A 88 -15.91 8.27 13.37
C LYS A 88 -16.64 8.32 14.71
N PHE A 89 -16.82 7.17 15.36
CA PHE A 89 -17.61 7.04 16.59
C PHE A 89 -16.78 7.14 17.88
N ALA A 90 -15.45 7.07 17.82
CA ALA A 90 -14.59 7.33 18.95
C ALA A 90 -14.78 8.77 19.49
N GLU A 91 -14.94 8.90 20.81
CA GLU A 91 -15.01 10.20 21.47
C GLU A 91 -13.62 10.74 21.82
N ASN A 92 -12.70 9.85 22.20
CA ASN A 92 -11.37 10.19 22.69
C ASN A 92 -10.29 10.11 21.59
N LYS A 93 -9.15 10.80 21.80
CA LYS A 93 -8.03 10.81 20.84
C LYS A 93 -7.32 9.47 20.69
N SER A 94 -7.15 8.68 21.76
CA SER A 94 -6.42 7.41 21.74
C SER A 94 -7.08 6.39 20.80
N SER A 95 -8.40 6.21 20.89
CA SER A 95 -9.15 5.33 19.98
C SER A 95 -9.15 5.84 18.53
N LYS A 96 -9.08 7.16 18.28
CA LYS A 96 -8.90 7.70 16.92
C LYS A 96 -7.50 7.46 16.39
N HIS A 97 -6.49 7.63 17.23
CA HIS A 97 -5.10 7.36 16.90
C HIS A 97 -4.91 5.91 16.43
N TYR A 98 -5.32 4.91 17.23
CA TYR A 98 -5.19 3.51 16.85
C TYR A 98 -5.99 3.15 15.59
N ALA A 99 -7.19 3.70 15.42
CA ALA A 99 -7.97 3.52 14.20
C ALA A 99 -7.25 4.07 12.95
N PHE A 100 -6.71 5.29 13.02
CA PHE A 100 -5.95 5.88 11.91
C PHE A 100 -4.61 5.17 11.68
N HIS A 101 -3.94 4.67 12.73
CA HIS A 101 -2.72 3.86 12.61
C HIS A 101 -3.03 2.57 11.84
N ASN A 102 -4.05 1.80 12.25
CA ASN A 102 -4.37 0.54 11.59
C ASN A 102 -4.95 0.73 10.18
N MET A 103 -5.61 1.86 9.88
CA MET A 103 -5.89 2.26 8.49
C MET A 103 -4.60 2.44 7.69
N GLY A 104 -3.57 3.07 8.27
CA GLY A 104 -2.24 3.15 7.66
C GLY A 104 -1.65 1.77 7.39
N ASN A 105 -1.69 0.86 8.38
CA ASN A 105 -1.20 -0.51 8.24
C ASN A 105 -1.93 -1.28 7.13
N VAL A 106 -3.24 -1.10 6.98
CA VAL A 106 -4.01 -1.62 5.84
C VAL A 106 -3.46 -1.07 4.53
N PHE A 107 -3.37 0.27 4.39
CA PHE A 107 -2.91 0.88 3.15
C PHE A 107 -1.47 0.46 2.79
N MET A 108 -0.58 0.27 3.76
CA MET A 108 0.76 -0.31 3.54
C MET A 108 0.70 -1.74 3.00
N LYS A 109 -0.17 -2.61 3.52
CA LYS A 109 -0.38 -3.96 2.98
C LYS A 109 -1.00 -3.94 1.57
N GLN A 110 -1.83 -2.94 1.28
CA GLN A 110 -2.39 -2.70 -0.06
C GLN A 110 -1.44 -1.95 -1.01
N LYS A 111 -0.22 -1.55 -0.56
CA LYS A 111 0.74 -0.67 -1.26
C LYS A 111 0.20 0.71 -1.66
N ASP A 112 -0.88 1.16 -1.04
CA ASP A 112 -1.50 2.47 -1.25
C ASP A 112 -0.77 3.52 -0.40
N TYR A 113 0.52 3.74 -0.68
CA TYR A 113 1.41 4.51 0.19
C TYR A 113 0.91 5.95 0.37
N ALA A 114 0.27 6.55 -0.65
CA ALA A 114 -0.37 7.86 -0.57
C ALA A 114 -1.46 7.92 0.52
N LYS A 115 -2.33 6.91 0.63
CA LYS A 115 -3.34 6.85 1.69
C LYS A 115 -2.75 6.42 3.04
N ALA A 116 -1.69 5.61 3.05
CA ALA A 116 -0.95 5.27 4.28
C ALA A 116 -0.33 6.53 4.92
N VAL A 117 0.33 7.38 4.13
CA VAL A 117 0.91 8.66 4.55
C VAL A 117 -0.15 9.56 5.22
N GLU A 118 -1.32 9.78 4.59
CA GLU A 118 -2.38 10.58 5.22
C GLU A 118 -3.02 9.89 6.43
N ALA A 119 -3.11 8.56 6.46
CA ALA A 119 -3.64 7.82 7.61
C ALA A 119 -2.74 7.96 8.85
N TYR A 120 -1.45 7.65 8.74
CA TYR A 120 -0.50 7.80 9.87
C TYR A 120 -0.36 9.27 10.31
N LYS A 121 -0.38 10.23 9.39
CA LYS A 121 -0.44 11.67 9.69
C LYS A 121 -1.68 12.05 10.51
N ASN A 122 -2.82 11.41 10.30
CA ASN A 122 -4.01 11.58 11.13
C ASN A 122 -3.93 10.82 12.47
N ALA A 123 -3.19 9.72 12.55
CA ALA A 123 -2.86 9.07 13.80
C ALA A 123 -1.95 9.96 14.68
N LEU A 124 -0.91 10.57 14.11
CA LEU A 124 -0.01 11.50 14.82
C LEU A 124 -0.71 12.78 15.29
N ARG A 125 -1.69 13.31 14.54
CA ARG A 125 -2.57 14.42 15.00
C ARG A 125 -3.36 14.07 16.28
N ASN A 126 -3.56 12.78 16.56
CA ASN A 126 -4.27 12.30 17.74
C ASN A 126 -3.31 11.89 18.88
N ASN A 127 -2.20 11.20 18.58
CA ASN A 127 -1.09 10.97 19.52
C ASN A 127 0.25 11.33 18.85
N PRO A 128 0.81 12.52 19.11
CA PRO A 128 2.06 12.95 18.47
C PRO A 128 3.29 12.15 18.87
N GLU A 129 3.30 11.57 20.08
CA GLU A 129 4.45 10.89 20.69
C GLU A 129 4.54 9.39 20.37
N ASP A 130 3.77 8.92 19.38
CA ASP A 130 3.76 7.51 19.00
C ASP A 130 4.89 7.18 18.01
N GLU A 131 6.00 6.65 18.54
CA GLU A 131 7.20 6.34 17.75
C GLU A 131 6.95 5.25 16.68
N GLU A 132 6.05 4.30 16.91
CA GLU A 132 5.69 3.30 15.90
C GLU A 132 4.97 3.95 14.71
N THR A 133 4.01 4.84 14.98
CA THR A 133 3.37 5.65 13.95
C THR A 133 4.36 6.60 13.27
N ARG A 134 5.32 7.21 13.99
CA ARG A 134 6.39 8.04 13.40
C ARG A 134 7.22 7.22 12.41
N TYR A 135 7.65 6.02 12.81
CA TYR A 135 8.39 5.07 11.97
C TYR A 135 7.58 4.64 10.73
N ASN A 136 6.33 4.19 10.92
CA ASN A 136 5.48 3.74 9.82
C ASN A 136 5.12 4.89 8.85
N TYR A 137 4.94 6.12 9.35
CA TYR A 137 4.75 7.32 8.54
C TYR A 137 5.99 7.67 7.70
N ALA A 138 7.19 7.54 8.26
CA ALA A 138 8.44 7.73 7.55
C ALA A 138 8.61 6.67 6.44
N LEU A 139 8.44 5.39 6.75
CA LEU A 139 8.49 4.29 5.79
C LEU A 139 7.45 4.47 4.66
N ALA A 140 6.22 4.87 4.98
CA ALA A 140 5.18 5.13 3.99
C ALA A 140 5.54 6.28 3.04
N LYS A 141 6.20 7.33 3.56
CA LYS A 141 6.72 8.45 2.75
C LYS A 141 7.80 7.98 1.78
N GLU A 142 8.78 7.23 2.25
CA GLU A 142 9.91 6.76 1.43
C GLU A 142 9.42 5.85 0.30
N LEU A 143 8.49 4.93 0.58
CA LEU A 143 7.93 4.03 -0.42
C LEU A 143 7.09 4.77 -1.48
N LEU A 144 6.38 5.83 -1.10
CA LEU A 144 5.67 6.71 -2.03
C LEU A 144 6.63 7.52 -2.92
N GLU A 145 7.77 7.95 -2.37
CA GLU A 145 8.80 8.70 -3.09
C GLU A 145 9.49 7.79 -4.13
N ASN A 146 9.88 6.57 -3.73
CA ASN A 146 10.40 5.53 -4.62
C ASN A 146 9.41 5.09 -5.72
N GLU A 147 8.10 5.04 -5.41
CA GLU A 147 7.05 4.73 -6.39
C GLU A 147 6.95 5.83 -7.47
N GLN A 148 7.05 7.10 -7.08
CA GLN A 148 7.02 8.24 -7.99
C GLN A 148 8.28 8.35 -8.86
N GLU A 149 9.45 8.01 -8.32
CA GLU A 149 10.69 7.92 -9.10
C GLU A 149 10.63 6.79 -10.13
N GLN A 150 10.10 5.61 -9.77
CA GLN A 150 9.96 4.49 -10.71
C GLN A 150 9.02 4.83 -11.87
N GLN A 151 7.89 5.50 -11.59
CA GLN A 151 6.96 5.97 -12.62
C GLN A 151 7.62 6.99 -13.55
N GLN A 152 8.31 8.01 -13.01
CA GLN A 152 8.99 9.02 -13.83
C GLN A 152 10.11 8.46 -14.71
N ASN A 153 10.81 7.40 -14.27
CA ASN A 153 11.83 6.72 -15.06
C ASN A 153 11.22 5.83 -16.16
N GLN A 154 10.04 5.25 -15.92
CA GLN A 154 9.27 4.55 -16.96
C GLN A 154 8.74 5.53 -18.01
N ASP A 155 8.09 6.62 -17.58
CA ASP A 155 7.59 7.67 -18.49
C ASP A 155 8.68 8.25 -19.40
N GLN A 156 9.93 8.36 -18.91
CA GLN A 156 11.08 8.83 -19.70
C GLN A 156 11.58 7.78 -20.71
N ASN A 157 11.68 6.51 -20.31
CA ASN A 157 12.08 5.44 -21.24
C ASN A 157 11.03 5.25 -22.35
N ASP A 158 9.74 5.23 -21.99
CA ASP A 158 8.63 5.10 -22.96
C ASP A 158 8.60 6.27 -23.96
N GLN A 159 9.03 7.48 -23.55
CA GLN A 159 9.21 8.63 -24.45
C GLN A 159 10.43 8.46 -25.37
N GLN A 160 11.55 7.94 -24.85
CA GLN A 160 12.74 7.70 -25.67
C GLN A 160 12.52 6.58 -26.69
N ASP A 161 11.89 5.47 -26.30
CA ASP A 161 11.55 4.36 -27.22
C ASP A 161 10.58 4.80 -28.33
N GLN A 162 9.71 5.79 -28.08
CA GLN A 162 8.88 6.42 -29.11
C GLN A 162 9.70 7.33 -30.04
N GLN A 163 10.63 8.10 -29.49
CA GLN A 163 11.49 9.00 -30.28
C GLN A 163 12.46 8.23 -31.20
N ASP A 164 13.06 7.14 -30.70
CA ASP A 164 13.90 6.24 -31.50
C ASP A 164 13.10 5.50 -32.59
N GLN A 165 11.78 5.35 -32.44
CA GLN A 165 10.88 4.82 -33.49
C GLN A 165 10.51 5.85 -34.56
N GLU A 166 10.29 7.12 -34.19
CA GLU A 166 10.08 8.20 -35.17
C GLU A 166 11.35 8.42 -36.03
N ASP A 167 12.53 8.48 -35.42
CA ASP A 167 13.81 8.65 -36.13
C ASP A 167 14.16 7.46 -37.06
N GLN A 168 13.62 6.26 -36.81
CA GLN A 168 13.73 5.12 -37.72
C GLN A 168 12.79 5.26 -38.94
N GLN A 169 11.51 5.61 -38.73
CA GLN A 169 10.57 5.84 -39.83
C GLN A 169 11.00 7.01 -40.74
N ASP A 170 11.63 8.03 -40.16
CA ASP A 170 12.13 9.17 -40.92
C ASP A 170 13.46 8.87 -41.65
N GLN A 171 14.15 7.77 -41.33
CA GLN A 171 15.28 7.24 -42.12
C GLN A 171 14.80 6.38 -43.30
N ASP A 172 13.87 5.46 -43.10
CA ASP A 172 13.31 4.62 -44.18
C ASP A 172 12.64 5.45 -45.31
N ASN A 173 12.00 6.57 -44.95
CA ASN A 173 11.46 7.51 -45.93
C ASN A 173 12.54 8.25 -46.75
N LYS A 174 13.76 8.43 -46.21
CA LYS A 174 14.85 9.13 -46.92
C LYS A 174 15.55 8.22 -47.93
N ASP A 175 15.71 6.92 -47.63
CA ASP A 175 16.40 6.00 -48.55
C ASP A 175 15.50 5.49 -49.69
N ASN A 176 14.18 5.39 -49.47
CA ASN A 176 13.23 5.16 -50.57
C ASN A 176 13.25 6.28 -51.62
N ASN A 177 13.57 7.53 -51.23
CA ASN A 177 13.65 8.67 -52.14
C ASN A 177 15.01 8.80 -52.87
N LYS A 178 15.90 7.79 -52.76
CA LYS A 178 17.21 7.74 -53.43
C LYS A 178 17.34 6.70 -54.54
N LYS A 179 16.36 5.79 -54.69
CA LYS A 179 16.34 4.73 -55.72
C LYS A 179 15.51 5.09 -56.96
N GLY A 180 15.17 6.37 -57.14
CA GLY A 180 14.25 6.85 -58.18
C GLY A 180 14.87 7.43 -59.45
N ASP A 181 16.20 7.53 -59.56
CA ASP A 181 16.87 8.24 -60.68
C ASP A 181 18.11 7.52 -61.21
N LYS A 182 17.88 6.31 -61.73
CA LYS A 182 18.76 5.57 -62.66
C LYS A 182 17.97 4.43 -63.29
N ASP A 183 17.55 4.62 -64.55
CA ASP A 183 18.00 3.79 -65.67
C ASP A 183 17.23 4.15 -66.96
N LYS A 184 17.99 4.40 -68.03
CA LYS A 184 17.52 4.44 -69.43
C LYS A 184 18.64 4.00 -70.37
N ASP A 185 18.21 3.42 -71.49
CA ASP A 185 19.00 2.99 -72.65
C ASP A 185 20.03 1.86 -72.43
N SER A 186 19.46 0.66 -72.28
CA SER A 186 19.48 -0.40 -73.33
C SER A 186 20.81 -1.01 -73.80
N GLY A 187 20.81 -2.34 -73.89
CA GLY A 187 21.26 -3.01 -75.12
C GLY A 187 21.94 -4.35 -74.94
N GLN A 188 21.19 -5.44 -75.18
CA GLN A 188 21.62 -6.73 -75.76
C GLN A 188 22.65 -7.57 -74.97
N ASP A 189 22.62 -8.90 -74.94
CA ASP A 189 21.58 -9.94 -75.19
C ASP A 189 21.95 -11.10 -74.19
N GLU A 190 21.62 -12.40 -74.26
CA GLU A 190 21.11 -13.32 -75.28
C GLU A 190 20.43 -14.54 -74.57
N GLU A 191 20.27 -15.66 -75.27
CA GLU A 191 19.62 -16.95 -74.92
C GLU A 191 20.51 -17.85 -73.99
N ASP A 192 20.09 -18.96 -73.32
CA ASP A 192 18.84 -19.75 -73.37
C ASP A 192 18.60 -20.71 -72.14
N GLU A 193 17.50 -21.47 -72.24
CA GLU A 193 16.88 -22.55 -71.44
C GLU A 193 17.69 -23.44 -70.42
N GLU A 194 17.03 -23.64 -69.26
CA GLU A 194 16.69 -24.87 -68.49
C GLU A 194 17.70 -26.02 -68.20
N GLY A 195 17.71 -26.48 -66.93
CA GLY A 195 18.42 -27.67 -66.45
C GLY A 195 18.00 -28.10 -65.03
N ASP A 196 17.72 -29.40 -64.86
CA ASP A 196 16.97 -30.03 -63.75
C ASP A 196 17.80 -30.33 -62.47
N GLU A 197 17.14 -30.93 -61.46
CA GLU A 197 17.59 -31.19 -60.07
C GLU A 197 18.89 -32.03 -59.89
N GLY A 198 19.51 -31.89 -58.71
CA GLY A 198 20.59 -32.76 -58.21
C GLY A 198 20.87 -32.60 -56.71
N GLU A 199 20.72 -33.69 -55.94
CA GLU A 199 21.00 -33.76 -54.50
C GLU A 199 22.46 -34.22 -54.18
N ASP A 200 22.78 -34.29 -52.89
CA ASP A 200 23.90 -35.00 -52.25
C ASP A 200 25.37 -34.58 -52.54
N GLU A 201 26.12 -34.26 -51.48
CA GLU A 201 26.96 -35.32 -50.85
C GLU A 201 27.37 -34.98 -49.40
N GLU A 202 27.82 -36.00 -48.65
CA GLU A 202 28.31 -35.86 -47.28
C GLU A 202 29.71 -35.24 -47.20
N ASN A 203 30.10 -34.79 -45.99
CA ASN A 203 31.47 -35.08 -45.55
C ASN A 203 31.58 -35.25 -44.02
N LYS A 204 32.54 -36.06 -43.58
CA LYS A 204 32.70 -36.50 -42.18
C LYS A 204 34.17 -36.54 -41.75
N LYS A 205 34.41 -36.02 -40.54
CA LYS A 205 35.55 -36.31 -39.63
C LYS A 205 36.99 -36.04 -40.11
N ASP A 206 37.80 -35.52 -39.20
CA ASP A 206 38.81 -36.37 -38.56
C ASP A 206 38.97 -35.99 -37.08
N GLU A 207 39.66 -36.83 -36.30
CA GLU A 207 39.72 -36.80 -34.84
C GLU A 207 41.08 -36.30 -34.29
N GLY A 208 41.12 -35.90 -33.02
CA GLY A 208 42.29 -35.25 -32.40
C GLY A 208 42.31 -35.39 -30.88
N ASP A 209 42.52 -36.63 -30.41
CA ASP A 209 42.26 -37.06 -29.03
C ASP A 209 43.45 -36.83 -28.06
N GLN A 210 43.16 -36.49 -26.81
CA GLN A 210 44.00 -36.85 -25.65
C GLN A 210 43.27 -36.67 -24.30
N GLU A 211 42.89 -37.80 -23.71
CA GLU A 211 42.24 -37.87 -22.39
C GLU A 211 43.14 -37.46 -21.21
N LYS A 212 42.51 -37.05 -20.10
CA LYS A 212 42.89 -37.58 -18.78
C LYS A 212 41.71 -37.57 -17.78
N GLU A 213 41.58 -38.70 -17.10
CA GLU A 213 40.55 -39.03 -16.10
C GLU A 213 40.59 -38.04 -14.88
N ASN A 214 39.58 -37.94 -13.98
CA ASN A 214 38.81 -39.05 -13.42
C ASN A 214 37.53 -38.64 -12.64
N GLN A 215 36.57 -39.57 -12.60
CA GLN A 215 35.40 -39.72 -11.70
C GLN A 215 34.22 -38.71 -11.73
N PRO A 216 32.96 -39.20 -11.58
CA PRO A 216 31.74 -38.39 -11.62
C PRO A 216 31.36 -37.81 -10.24
N LYS A 217 30.47 -36.82 -10.26
CA LYS A 217 29.58 -36.49 -9.14
C LYS A 217 28.14 -36.38 -9.63
N GLU A 218 27.22 -36.80 -8.77
CA GLU A 218 25.79 -36.86 -9.05
C GLU A 218 25.20 -35.45 -9.21
N GLY A 219 24.22 -35.32 -10.11
CA GLY A 219 23.64 -34.03 -10.48
C GLY A 219 22.39 -33.69 -9.68
N ASP A 220 22.54 -32.86 -8.66
CA ASP A 220 21.39 -32.14 -8.07
C ASP A 220 20.94 -31.03 -9.03
N GLN A 221 19.81 -31.26 -9.72
CA GLN A 221 19.15 -30.23 -10.51
C GLN A 221 18.39 -29.26 -9.60
N GLU A 222 19.09 -28.33 -8.95
CA GLU A 222 18.44 -27.17 -8.33
C GLU A 222 17.71 -26.35 -9.40
N LYS A 223 16.39 -26.49 -9.40
CA LYS A 223 15.50 -25.67 -10.23
C LYS A 223 15.59 -24.23 -9.75
N GLN A 224 16.27 -23.39 -10.54
CA GLN A 224 16.23 -21.95 -10.36
C GLN A 224 14.79 -21.45 -10.50
N GLN A 225 14.12 -21.26 -9.37
CA GLN A 225 12.90 -20.47 -9.32
C GLN A 225 13.27 -19.01 -9.68
N PRO A 226 12.43 -18.29 -10.43
CA PRO A 226 12.66 -16.87 -10.65
C PRO A 226 12.67 -16.16 -9.29
N ALA A 227 13.78 -15.48 -8.99
CA ALA A 227 13.92 -14.77 -7.72
C ALA A 227 12.79 -13.75 -7.58
N GLN A 228 11.98 -13.87 -6.53
CA GLN A 228 10.97 -12.86 -6.23
C GLN A 228 11.68 -11.50 -6.05
N PRO A 229 11.08 -10.39 -6.51
CA PRO A 229 11.66 -9.06 -6.31
C PRO A 229 11.86 -8.86 -4.81
N ARG A 230 13.11 -8.59 -4.41
CA ARG A 230 13.45 -8.34 -3.01
C ARG A 230 12.57 -7.19 -2.52
N GLN A 231 11.83 -7.41 -1.43
CA GLN A 231 11.10 -6.32 -0.79
C GLN A 231 12.13 -5.29 -0.35
N THR A 232 11.92 -4.02 -0.70
CA THR A 232 12.86 -2.93 -0.40
C THR A 232 12.71 -2.53 1.07
N GLU A 233 13.03 -3.45 1.98
CA GLU A 233 13.15 -3.19 3.41
C GLU A 233 14.31 -2.21 3.61
N LEU A 234 13.96 -0.98 3.99
CA LEU A 234 14.94 0.07 4.26
C LEU A 234 15.85 -0.34 5.41
N SER A 235 17.14 0.01 5.32
CA SER A 235 18.05 -0.22 6.44
C SER A 235 17.60 0.59 7.67
N PRO A 236 17.83 0.08 8.90
CA PRO A 236 17.52 0.83 10.12
C PRO A 236 18.17 2.23 10.17
N GLU A 237 19.35 2.38 9.54
CA GLU A 237 20.04 3.66 9.38
C GLU A 237 19.32 4.61 8.42
N GLN A 238 18.75 4.10 7.31
CA GLN A 238 17.94 4.91 6.39
C GLN A 238 16.70 5.45 7.10
N VAL A 239 15.92 4.59 7.77
CA VAL A 239 14.70 5.05 8.47
C VAL A 239 15.05 5.97 9.64
N LYS A 240 16.14 5.71 10.37
CA LYS A 240 16.63 6.63 11.40
C LYS A 240 17.01 8.00 10.85
N SER A 241 17.71 8.05 9.71
CA SER A 241 18.07 9.30 9.02
C SER A 241 16.83 10.08 8.59
N LEU A 242 15.84 9.38 8.03
CA LEU A 242 14.56 9.95 7.62
C LEU A 242 13.75 10.49 8.82
N LEU A 243 13.71 9.76 9.94
CA LEU A 243 13.10 10.21 11.19
C LEU A 243 13.79 11.45 11.76
N GLU A 244 15.13 11.51 11.72
CA GLU A 244 15.89 12.69 12.13
C GLU A 244 15.61 13.89 11.21
N ALA A 245 15.53 13.68 9.89
CA ALA A 245 15.15 14.72 8.93
C ALA A 245 13.73 15.25 9.18
N MET A 246 12.77 14.35 9.43
CA MET A 246 11.38 14.68 9.74
C MET A 246 11.23 15.42 11.07
N SER A 247 11.92 15.00 12.14
CA SER A 247 11.94 15.71 13.42
C SER A 247 12.55 17.12 13.27
N ASN A 248 13.62 17.25 12.50
CA ASN A 248 14.21 18.56 12.17
C ASN A 248 13.27 19.44 11.32
N GLN A 249 12.40 18.86 10.48
CA GLN A 249 11.38 19.59 9.74
C GLN A 249 10.21 20.02 10.64
N GLU A 250 9.71 19.12 11.50
CA GLU A 250 8.66 19.41 12.48
C GLU A 250 9.07 20.57 13.40
N LYS A 251 10.30 20.53 13.95
CA LYS A 251 10.85 21.61 14.76
C LYS A 251 10.84 22.96 14.02
N LYS A 252 11.28 23.00 12.75
CA LYS A 252 11.23 24.23 11.92
C LYS A 252 9.81 24.74 11.69
N VAL A 253 8.80 23.87 11.61
CA VAL A 253 7.38 24.26 11.52
C VAL A 253 6.88 24.78 12.87
N GLN A 254 7.23 24.11 13.96
CA GLN A 254 6.84 24.50 15.32
C GLN A 254 7.44 25.86 15.72
N ASP A 255 8.68 26.13 15.35
CA ASP A 255 9.34 27.43 15.56
C ASP A 255 8.64 28.56 14.78
N LYS A 256 8.25 28.32 13.51
CA LYS A 256 7.48 29.28 12.70
C LYS A 256 6.11 29.59 13.32
N VAL A 257 5.35 28.55 13.66
CA VAL A 257 4.01 28.68 14.28
C VAL A 257 4.10 29.42 15.63
N ASN A 258 5.20 29.27 16.37
CA ASN A 258 5.42 30.01 17.60
C ASN A 258 5.80 31.48 17.34
N ALA A 259 6.62 31.77 16.32
CA ALA A 259 6.94 33.14 15.92
C ALA A 259 5.71 33.92 15.44
N GLU A 260 4.84 33.30 14.64
CA GLU A 260 3.57 33.88 14.17
C GLU A 260 2.63 34.22 15.33
N LYS A 261 2.48 33.32 16.31
CA LYS A 261 1.70 33.57 17.54
C LYS A 261 2.22 34.76 18.35
N VAL A 262 3.53 34.99 18.38
CA VAL A 262 4.15 36.13 19.09
C VAL A 262 3.94 37.45 18.35
N GLN A 263 3.78 37.44 17.02
CA GLN A 263 3.47 38.64 16.22
C GLN A 263 1.98 39.01 16.23
N GLY A 264 1.09 38.12 16.69
CA GLY A 264 -0.33 38.40 16.85
C GLY A 264 -0.62 39.44 17.94
N THR A 265 -0.70 40.72 17.56
CA THR A 265 -1.01 41.83 18.48
C THR A 265 -2.28 41.54 19.27
N PRO A 266 -2.25 41.55 20.63
CA PRO A 266 -3.42 41.25 21.44
C PRO A 266 -4.45 42.38 21.30
N VAL A 267 -5.53 42.11 20.55
CA VAL A 267 -6.69 43.00 20.45
C VAL A 267 -7.35 43.09 21.82
N ARG A 268 -7.00 44.13 22.59
CA ARG A 268 -7.77 44.55 23.76
C ARG A 268 -9.16 44.97 23.29
N GLY A 269 -10.11 44.05 23.35
CA GLY A 269 -11.53 44.37 23.15
C GLY A 269 -11.91 45.51 24.09
N GLN A 270 -12.39 46.62 23.52
CA GLN A 270 -12.96 47.70 24.31
C GLN A 270 -14.19 47.14 25.03
N LYS A 271 -14.26 47.35 26.35
CA LYS A 271 -15.48 47.10 27.11
C LYS A 271 -16.40 48.29 26.90
N ASP A 272 -17.37 48.12 26.01
CA ASP A 272 -18.54 48.99 25.95
C ASP A 272 -19.51 48.59 27.06
N TRP A 273 -19.28 49.11 28.28
CA TRP A 273 -20.26 49.26 29.37
C TRP A 273 -19.77 50.25 30.43
#